data_AF-A0A2J4GAV3-F1
#
_entry.id   AF-A0A2J4GAV3-F1
#
_cell.length_a   1.000
_cell.length_b   1.000
_cell.length_c   1.000
_cell.angle_alpha   90.00
_cell.angle_beta   90.00
_cell.angle_gamma   90.00
#
_symmetry.space_group_name_H-M   'P 1'
#
loop_
_entity.id
_entity.type
_entity.pdbx_description
1 polymer ?
#
loop_
_entity_poly.entity_id
_entity_poly.type
_entity_poly.pdbx_seq_one_letter_code
_entity_poly.pdbx_strand_id
1 'polypeptide(L)' 'MNYVKLMSDKGQAVRIPEELYRELVRVAERMGRQPSELVVDLIGRFVKTYTPQTSLVDFPYSDYGE' A
#
# COMPACT_ATOMS: atom_id res chain seq x y z
N MET A 1 10.27 1.92 -21.75
CA MET A 1 9.70 1.07 -20.68
C MET A 1 8.20 1.24 -20.68
N ASN A 2 7.45 0.14 -20.88
CA ASN A 2 5.99 0.15 -20.82
C ASN A 2 5.51 -0.03 -19.38
N TYR A 3 4.39 0.62 -19.05
CA TYR A 3 3.77 0.55 -17.73
C TYR A 3 2.28 0.21 -17.88
N VAL A 4 1.78 -0.59 -16.94
CA VAL A 4 0.37 -0.88 -16.77
C VAL A 4 -0.18 0.01 -15.66
N LYS A 5 -1.33 0.64 -15.91
CA LYS A 5 -2.08 1.39 -14.90
C LYS A 5 -3.02 0.42 -14.21
N LEU A 6 -2.71 0.09 -12.96
CA LEU A 6 -3.56 -0.70 -12.09
C LEU A 6 -4.45 0.23 -11.27
N MET A 7 -5.76 -0.02 -11.25
CA MET A 7 -6.71 0.71 -10.40
C MET A 7 -7.05 -0.16 -9.19
N SER A 8 -6.99 0.43 -8.00
CA SER A 8 -7.58 -0.19 -6.81
C SER A 8 -9.07 0.10 -6.73
N ASP A 9 -9.80 -0.69 -5.95
CA ASP A 9 -11.24 -0.49 -5.72
C ASP A 9 -11.55 0.85 -5.04
N LYS A 10 -10.57 1.45 -4.37
CA LYS A 10 -10.66 2.79 -3.77
C LYS A 10 -10.34 3.92 -4.75
N GLY A 11 -10.22 3.62 -6.04
CA GLY A 11 -9.96 4.60 -7.10
C GLY A 11 -8.51 5.07 -7.18
N GLN A 12 -7.56 4.44 -6.47
CA GLN A 12 -6.14 4.82 -6.55
C GLN A 12 -5.49 4.14 -7.75
N ALA A 13 -4.65 4.88 -8.47
CA ALA A 13 -3.92 4.37 -9.63
C ALA A 13 -2.45 4.11 -9.29
N VAL A 14 -1.96 2.90 -9.58
CA VAL A 14 -0.55 2.55 -9.47
C VAL A 14 -0.01 2.24 -10.86
N ARG A 15 1.18 2.77 -11.18
CA ARG A 15 1.90 2.45 -12.42
C ARG A 15 2.91 1.35 -12.13
N ILE A 16 2.78 0.22 -12.81
CA ILE A 16 3.64 -0.95 -12.61
C ILE A 16 4.34 -1.25 -13.94
N PRO A 17 5.67 -1.48 -13.97
CA PRO A 17 6.35 -1.96 -15.17
C PRO A 17 5.66 -3.22 -15.71
N GLU A 18 5.50 -3.31 -17.04
CA GLU A 18 4.72 -4.39 -17.66
C GLU A 18 5.24 -5.80 -17.31
N GLU A 19 6.56 -5.96 -17.22
CA GLU A 19 7.20 -7.24 -16.84
C GLU A 19 6.81 -7.67 -15.42
N LEU A 20 6.87 -6.74 -14.45
CA LEU A 20 6.46 -7.00 -13.07
C LEU A 20 4.95 -7.24 -12.96
N TYR A 21 4.15 -6.56 -13.78
CA TYR A 21 2.71 -6.79 -13.81
C TYR A 21 2.38 -8.22 -14.28
N ARG A 22 3.10 -8.75 -15.28
CA ARG A 22 2.90 -10.14 -15.74
C ARG A 22 3.23 -11.17 -14.65
N GLU A 23 4.29 -10.94 -13.88
CA GLU A 23 4.61 -11.78 -12.74
C GLU A 23 3.54 -11.68 -11.64
N LEU A 24 3.10 -10.47 -11.33
CA LEU A 24 2.04 -10.21 -10.37
C LEU A 24 0.74 -10.95 -10.74
N VAL A 25 0.35 -10.94 -12.01
CA VAL A 25 -0.84 -11.66 -12.51
C VAL A 25 -0.71 -13.16 -12.25
N ARG A 26 0.44 -13.77 -12.58
CA ARG A 26 0.68 -15.21 -12.33
C ARG A 26 0.59 -15.57 -10.85
N VAL A 27 1.09 -14.69 -9.97
CA VAL A 27 0.98 -14.88 -8.51
C VAL A 27 -0.46 -14.74 -8.05
N ALA A 28 -1.18 -13.73 -8.55
CA ALA A 28 -2.58 -13.48 -8.23
C ALA A 28 -3.47 -14.67 -8.63
N GLU A 29 -3.29 -15.22 -9.82
CA GLU A 29 -4.00 -16.40 -10.30
C GLU A 29 -3.78 -17.62 -9.39
N ARG A 30 -2.53 -17.90 -9.00
CA ARG A 30 -2.21 -19.00 -8.08
C ARG A 30 -2.85 -18.84 -6.70
N MET A 31 -3.11 -17.60 -6.28
CA MET A 31 -3.75 -17.28 -5.00
C MET A 31 -5.26 -17.13 -5.11
N GLY A 32 -5.85 -17.22 -6.31
CA GLY A 32 -7.26 -16.96 -6.55
C GLY A 32 -7.69 -15.52 -6.21
N ARG A 33 -6.79 -14.55 -6.40
CA ARG A 33 -6.99 -13.13 -6.06
C ARG A 33 -6.81 -12.23 -7.27
N GLN A 34 -7.27 -10.98 -7.17
CA GLN A 34 -6.97 -9.97 -8.18
C GLN A 34 -5.58 -9.33 -7.94
N PRO A 35 -4.86 -8.94 -9.02
CA PRO A 35 -3.59 -8.22 -8.89
C PRO A 35 -3.69 -6.92 -8.07
N SER A 36 -4.82 -6.21 -8.16
CA SER A 36 -5.14 -5.01 -7.38
C SER A 36 -5.12 -5.27 -5.87
N GLU A 37 -5.72 -6.37 -5.43
CA GLU A 37 -5.77 -6.76 -4.02
C GLU A 37 -4.38 -7.06 -3.46
N LEU A 38 -3.54 -7.75 -4.24
CA LEU A 38 -2.16 -8.04 -3.83
C LEU A 38 -1.32 -6.79 -3.69
N VAL A 39 -1.46 -5.83 -4.62
CA VAL A 39 -0.71 -4.57 -4.57
C VAL A 39 -1.11 -3.74 -3.35
N VAL A 40 -2.41 -3.67 -3.04
CA VAL A 40 -2.90 -2.98 -1.84
C VAL A 40 -2.38 -3.65 -0.56
N ASP A 41 -2.41 -4.98 -0.47
CA ASP A 41 -1.88 -5.70 0.68
C ASP A 41 -0.36 -5.51 0.84
N LEU A 42 0.40 -5.54 -0.26
CA LEU A 42 1.85 -5.32 -0.26
C LEU A 42 2.21 -3.91 0.23
N ILE A 43 1.50 -2.88 -0.28
CA ILE A 43 1.65 -1.51 0.18
C ILE A 43 1.30 -1.39 1.66
N GLY A 44 0.19 -2.02 2.10
CA GLY A 44 -0.22 -2.02 3.49
C GLY A 44 0.83 -2.64 4.43
N ARG A 45 1.44 -3.76 4.03
CA ARG A 45 2.54 -4.39 4.76
C ARG A 45 3.78 -3.52 4.77
N PHE A 46 4.16 -2.96 3.63
CA PHE A 46 5.30 -2.04 3.54
C PHE A 46 5.12 -0.86 4.49
N VAL A 47 3.97 -0.17 4.44
CA VAL A 47 3.67 0.93 5.36
C VAL A 47 3.78 0.46 6.81
N LYS A 48 3.18 -0.68 7.19
CA LYS A 48 3.28 -1.19 8.57
C LYS A 48 4.72 -1.51 9.00
N THR A 49 5.55 -2.00 8.10
CA THR A 49 6.95 -2.37 8.40
C THR A 49 7.86 -1.16 8.49
N TYR A 50 7.66 -0.15 7.63
CA TYR A 50 8.57 1.00 7.51
C TYR A 50 8.04 2.28 8.16
N THR A 51 6.77 2.34 8.56
CA THR A 51 6.28 3.44 9.38
C THR A 51 6.74 3.14 10.81
N PRO A 52 7.66 3.94 11.39
CA PRO A 52 7.97 3.81 12.80
C PRO A 52 6.65 3.92 13.58
N GLN A 53 6.49 3.13 14.65
CA GLN A 53 5.41 3.39 15.59
C GLN A 53 5.60 4.82 16.09
N THR A 54 4.89 5.77 15.48
CA THR A 54 4.60 7.02 16.15
C THR A 54 3.67 6.61 17.27
N SER A 55 4.24 6.21 18.40
CA SER A 55 3.57 6.44 19.67
C SER A 55 3.09 7.87 19.55
N LEU A 56 1.77 8.06 19.50
CA LEU A 56 1.20 9.37 19.71
C LEU A 56 1.86 9.81 21.01
N VAL A 57 2.82 10.73 20.90
CA VAL A 57 3.34 11.42 22.06
C VAL A 57 2.08 12.09 22.55
N ASP A 58 1.48 11.56 23.61
CA ASP A 58 0.53 12.27 24.44
C ASP A 58 1.29 13.56 24.77
N PHE A 59 1.07 14.60 23.98
CA PHE A 59 1.42 15.94 24.39
C PHE A 59 0.53 16.15 25.60
N PRO A 60 1.07 16.17 26.84
CA PRO A 60 0.27 16.70 27.91
C PRO A 60 -0.01 18.13 27.46
N TYR A 61 -1.28 18.43 27.17
CA TYR A 61 -1.76 19.80 27.21
C TYR A 61 -1.59 20.24 28.66
N SER A 62 -0.36 20.61 29.03
CA SER A 62 -0.09 21.47 30.18
C SER A 62 -0.49 22.84 29.72
N ASP A 63 -1.79 23.11 29.82
CA ASP A 63 -2.37 24.42 29.64
C ASP A 63 -1.78 25.32 30.74
N TYR A 64 -0.81 26.13 30.35
CA TYR A 64 -0.40 27.31 31.09
C TYR A 64 -1.50 28.35 30.91
N GLY A 65 -2.33 28.56 31.93
CA GLY A 65 -3.18 29.75 32.04
C GLY A 65 -4.53 29.52 32.70
N GLU A 66 -4.62 29.73 34.01
CA GLU A 66 -5.23 30.93 34.63
C GLU A 66 -4.90 30.97 36.13
#